data_AF-A0A0F0H092-F1
#
_entry.id   AF-A0A0F0H092-F1
#
_cell.length_a   1.000
_cell.length_b   1.000
_cell.length_c   1.000
_cell.angle_alpha   90.00
_cell.angle_beta   90.00
_cell.angle_gamma   90.00
#
_symmetry.space_group_name_H-M   'P 1'
#
loop_
_entity.id
_entity.type
_entity.pdbx_description
1 polymer ?
#
loop_
_entity_poly.entity_id
_entity_poly.type
_entity_poly.pdbx_seq_one_letter_code
_entity_poly.pdbx_strand_id
1 'polypeptide(L)'
;MYRAVGYLSTHLADIPFDHVSGTIPHLAGRVLDLDEVPIPGVYVTGWIKRGPIGLIGHTKGDALETITSLLEDAASLPRASSSSGDIVEFLGQRGVPFVTNEGWGRLDLHEMALGAVEGRERVKVVSREEMTAISNG
;
A
#
# COMPACT_ATOMS: atom_id res chain seq x y z
N MET A 1 -25.12 6.16 17.12
CA MET A 1 -24.05 5.50 17.90
C MET A 1 -22.82 5.43 17.01
N TYR A 2 -21.71 6.07 17.38
CA TYR A 2 -20.43 5.95 16.68
C TYR A 2 -19.57 4.91 17.40
N ARG A 3 -18.92 4.00 16.65
CA ARG A 3 -18.02 2.98 17.20
C ARG A 3 -16.60 3.29 16.76
N ALA A 4 -15.72 3.54 17.72
CA ALA A 4 -14.29 3.77 17.51
C ALA A 4 -13.49 2.69 18.24
N VAL A 5 -13.67 1.44 17.82
CA VAL A 5 -13.15 0.23 18.50
C VAL A 5 -11.96 -0.38 17.75
N GLY A 6 -11.28 0.41 16.93
CA GLY A 6 -10.16 -0.01 16.10
C GLY A 6 -10.54 -0.23 14.63
N TYR A 7 -9.51 -0.52 13.84
CA TYR A 7 -9.62 -0.94 12.44
C TYR A 7 -9.35 -2.44 12.33
N LEU A 8 -9.59 -3.02 11.15
CA LEU A 8 -9.19 -4.39 10.84
C LEU A 8 -8.78 -4.42 9.37
N SER A 9 -7.65 -5.06 9.07
CA SER A 9 -7.23 -5.23 7.69
C SER A 9 -8.11 -6.24 6.94
N THR A 10 -8.10 -6.15 5.63
CA THR A 10 -8.79 -7.09 4.74
C THR A 10 -7.77 -8.00 4.06
N HIS A 11 -8.07 -9.29 3.96
CA HIS A 11 -7.24 -10.26 3.25
C HIS A 11 -7.17 -9.96 1.74
N LEU A 12 -6.06 -10.38 1.13
CA LEU A 12 -5.90 -10.43 -0.33
C LEU A 12 -5.85 -11.89 -0.75
N ALA A 13 -6.31 -12.18 -1.98
CA ALA A 13 -6.13 -13.51 -2.56
C ALA A 13 -4.65 -13.86 -2.61
N ASP A 14 -4.35 -15.15 -2.43
CA ASP A 14 -3.00 -15.73 -2.51
C ASP A 14 -2.00 -15.26 -1.45
N ILE A 15 -2.44 -14.47 -0.46
CA ILE A 15 -1.63 -14.03 0.68
C ILE A 15 -2.21 -14.59 1.99
N PRO A 16 -1.42 -15.32 2.80
CA PRO A 16 -1.86 -15.80 4.10
C PRO A 16 -2.34 -14.68 5.02
N PHE A 17 -3.39 -14.94 5.79
CA PHE A 17 -4.01 -13.93 6.65
C PHE A 17 -4.57 -14.58 7.91
N ASP A 18 -4.21 -14.04 9.08
CA ASP A 18 -4.81 -14.42 10.35
C ASP A 18 -6.06 -13.58 10.60
N HIS A 19 -7.23 -14.20 10.49
CA HIS A 19 -8.52 -13.55 10.72
C HIS A 19 -8.78 -13.18 12.18
N VAL A 20 -8.03 -13.75 13.14
CA VAL A 20 -8.16 -13.42 14.57
C VAL A 20 -7.47 -12.11 14.88
N SER A 21 -6.20 -11.98 14.51
CA SER A 21 -5.42 -10.74 14.74
C SER A 21 -5.63 -9.68 13.66
N GLY A 22 -6.12 -10.07 12.47
CA GLY A 22 -6.28 -9.19 11.32
C GLY A 22 -4.96 -8.79 10.67
N THR A 23 -3.94 -9.64 10.74
CA THR A 23 -2.60 -9.39 10.19
C THR A 23 -2.15 -10.51 9.26
N ILE A 24 -1.07 -10.25 8.52
CA ILE A 24 -0.38 -11.28 7.73
C ILE A 24 0.67 -11.96 8.62
N PRO A 25 0.64 -13.31 8.77
CA PRO A 25 1.68 -14.05 9.47
C PRO A 25 3.07 -13.78 8.89
N HIS A 26 4.05 -13.51 9.76
CA HIS A 26 5.38 -13.12 9.32
C HIS A 26 6.49 -13.47 10.33
N LEU A 27 7.74 -13.54 9.85
CA LEU A 27 8.95 -13.56 10.68
C LEU A 27 9.84 -12.36 10.31
N ALA A 28 9.98 -11.40 11.23
CA ALA A 28 10.74 -10.14 10.99
C ALA A 28 10.36 -9.43 9.67
N GLY A 29 9.08 -9.46 9.29
CA GLY A 29 8.55 -8.88 8.07
C GLY A 29 8.53 -9.81 6.84
N ARG A 30 9.16 -10.99 6.88
CA ARG A 30 9.03 -12.02 5.81
C ARG A 30 7.69 -12.73 5.97
N VAL A 31 6.84 -12.71 4.95
CA VAL A 31 5.52 -13.38 5.01
C VAL A 31 5.69 -14.88 5.11
N LEU A 32 4.94 -15.54 5.98
CA LEU A 32 4.94 -16.99 6.14
C LEU A 32 3.75 -17.62 5.42
N ASP A 33 3.96 -18.77 4.79
CA ASP A 33 2.89 -19.63 4.28
C ASP A 33 2.18 -20.41 5.41
N LEU A 34 1.29 -21.34 5.02
CA LEU A 34 0.52 -22.16 5.96
C LEU A 34 1.38 -23.18 6.73
N ASP A 35 2.57 -23.51 6.22
CA ASP A 35 3.53 -24.42 6.84
C ASP A 35 4.59 -23.65 7.66
N GLU A 36 4.34 -22.35 7.91
CA GLU A 36 5.24 -21.43 8.62
C GLU A 36 6.59 -21.21 7.92
N VAL A 37 6.64 -21.40 6.59
CA VAL A 37 7.84 -21.19 5.78
C VAL A 37 7.79 -19.80 5.12
N PRO A 38 8.88 -19.01 5.14
CA PRO A 38 8.92 -17.73 4.43
C PRO A 38 8.66 -17.85 2.93
N ILE A 39 7.70 -17.09 2.43
CA ILE A 39 7.42 -16.96 0.99
C ILE A 39 8.48 -16.05 0.36
N PRO A 40 9.36 -16.56 -0.53
CA PRO A 40 10.45 -15.77 -1.09
C PRO A 40 9.95 -14.53 -1.83
N GLY A 41 10.48 -13.35 -1.48
CA GLY A 41 10.16 -12.09 -2.14
C GLY A 41 8.88 -11.39 -1.64
N VAL A 42 8.20 -11.94 -0.63
CA VAL A 42 6.97 -11.35 -0.07
C VAL A 42 7.23 -10.84 1.36
N TYR A 43 6.97 -9.55 1.57
CA TYR A 43 7.25 -8.87 2.83
C TYR A 43 6.07 -8.01 3.27
N VAL A 44 5.98 -7.75 4.57
CA VAL A 44 4.95 -6.90 5.18
C VAL A 44 5.56 -5.88 6.13
N THR A 45 4.90 -4.72 6.26
CA THR A 45 5.24 -3.66 7.21
C THR A 45 3.99 -2.84 7.56
N GLY A 46 3.99 -2.16 8.69
CA GLY A 46 2.90 -1.29 9.15
C GLY A 46 1.75 -2.07 9.79
N TRP A 47 0.54 -1.54 9.67
CA TRP A 47 -0.62 -2.10 10.36
C TRP A 47 -1.02 -3.50 9.89
N ILE A 48 -0.76 -3.85 8.62
CA ILE A 48 -1.00 -5.21 8.12
C ILE A 48 -0.06 -6.25 8.77
N LYS A 49 1.08 -5.79 9.30
CA LYS A 49 2.08 -6.61 10.01
C LYS A 49 1.76 -6.69 11.51
N ARG A 50 1.52 -5.54 12.16
CA ARG A 50 1.46 -5.43 13.64
C ARG A 50 0.07 -5.13 14.21
N GLY A 51 -0.95 -5.05 13.36
CA GLY A 51 -2.27 -4.55 13.73
C GLY A 51 -2.34 -3.02 13.79
N PRO A 52 -3.55 -2.45 13.93
CA PRO A 52 -3.80 -1.01 13.79
C PRO A 52 -3.48 -0.22 15.07
N ILE A 53 -2.27 -0.41 15.58
CA ILE A 53 -1.79 0.22 16.82
C ILE A 53 -0.50 0.99 16.55
N GLY A 54 -0.42 2.19 17.10
CA GLY A 54 0.75 3.04 17.08
C GLY A 54 0.63 4.25 16.15
N LEU A 55 1.34 5.31 16.52
CA LEU A 55 1.50 6.53 15.74
C LEU A 55 2.41 6.32 14.52
N ILE A 56 2.41 7.29 13.59
CA ILE A 56 3.21 7.30 12.36
C ILE A 56 4.68 6.92 12.61
N GLY A 57 5.29 7.40 13.70
CA GLY A 57 6.68 7.10 14.06
C GLY A 57 6.97 5.62 14.36
N HIS A 58 6.02 4.86 14.90
CA HIS A 58 6.20 3.43 15.17
C HIS A 58 6.32 2.62 13.89
N THR A 59 5.58 3.02 12.85
CA THR A 59 5.64 2.39 11.52
C THR A 59 7.01 2.55 10.87
N LYS A 60 7.78 3.59 11.21
CA LYS A 60 9.14 3.77 10.68
C LYS A 60 10.11 2.71 11.20
N GLY A 61 10.13 2.45 12.51
CA GLY A 61 11.00 1.43 13.10
C GLY A 61 10.64 0.02 12.62
N ASP A 62 9.35 -0.24 12.49
CA ASP A 62 8.81 -1.48 11.93
C ASP A 62 9.22 -1.72 10.47
N ALA A 63 9.15 -0.69 9.63
CA ALA A 63 9.62 -0.76 8.25
C ALA A 63 11.13 -0.97 8.15
N LEU A 64 11.90 -0.46 9.13
CA LEU A 64 13.34 -0.69 9.18
C LEU A 64 13.67 -2.17 9.42
N GLU A 65 12.92 -2.88 10.27
CA GLU A 65 13.09 -4.32 10.46
C GLU A 65 12.81 -5.08 9.17
N THR A 66 11.68 -4.80 8.51
CA THR A 66 11.29 -5.47 7.26
C THR A 66 12.30 -5.22 6.14
N ILE A 67 12.79 -3.98 5.97
CA ILE A 67 13.78 -3.69 4.92
C ILE A 67 15.14 -4.32 5.22
N THR A 68 15.50 -4.49 6.49
CA THR A 68 16.73 -5.20 6.88
C THR A 68 16.64 -6.66 6.43
N SER A 69 15.53 -7.33 6.74
CA SER A 69 15.24 -8.69 6.27
C SER A 69 15.29 -8.81 4.75
N LEU A 70 14.71 -7.85 4.03
CA LEU A 70 14.74 -7.83 2.56
C LEU A 70 16.18 -7.72 2.01
N LEU A 71 17.00 -6.86 2.60
CA LEU A 71 18.39 -6.67 2.18
C LEU A 71 19.26 -7.90 2.47
N GLU A 72 19.01 -8.61 3.57
CA GLU A 72 19.66 -9.89 3.89
C GLU A 72 19.35 -10.95 2.83
N ASP A 73 18.09 -11.00 2.38
CA ASP A 73 17.61 -12.00 1.43
C ASP A 73 17.92 -11.62 -0.03
N ALA A 74 18.31 -10.37 -0.30
CA ALA A 74 18.39 -9.81 -1.66
C ALA A 74 19.22 -10.66 -2.64
N ALA A 75 20.27 -11.32 -2.17
CA ALA A 75 21.13 -12.17 -3.01
C ALA A 75 20.47 -13.52 -3.38
N SER A 76 19.52 -14.01 -2.59
CA SER A 76 18.81 -15.28 -2.80
C SER A 76 17.43 -15.11 -3.44
N LEU A 77 16.95 -13.87 -3.56
CA LEU A 77 15.63 -13.60 -4.14
C LEU A 77 15.52 -14.07 -5.60
N PRO A 78 14.37 -14.68 -5.98
CA PRO A 78 14.11 -15.03 -7.36
C PRO A 78 14.25 -13.82 -8.28
N ARG A 79 15.02 -13.98 -9.36
CA ARG A 79 15.08 -12.96 -10.42
C ARG A 79 13.83 -13.07 -11.29
N ALA A 80 13.30 -11.92 -11.70
CA ALA A 80 12.25 -11.88 -12.71
C ALA A 80 12.74 -12.60 -13.98
N SER A 81 11.97 -13.59 -14.45
CA SER A 81 12.32 -14.43 -15.60
C SER A 81 12.32 -13.69 -16.94
N SER A 82 11.74 -12.50 -16.98
CA SER A 82 11.67 -11.61 -18.13
C SER A 82 11.48 -10.17 -17.64
N SER A 83 12.00 -9.19 -18.37
CA SER A 83 11.57 -7.78 -18.25
C SER A 83 10.18 -7.61 -18.87
N SER A 84 9.27 -8.54 -18.63
CA SER A 84 7.96 -8.65 -19.29
C SER A 84 7.10 -7.47 -18.90
N GLY A 85 7.17 -6.42 -19.72
CA GLY A 85 6.39 -5.20 -19.62
C GLY A 85 6.76 -4.34 -18.42
N ASP A 86 6.81 -3.03 -18.64
CA ASP A 86 6.67 -2.08 -17.54
C ASP A 86 5.29 -2.34 -16.89
N ILE A 87 5.21 -2.36 -15.55
CA ILE A 87 3.93 -2.43 -14.83
C ILE A 87 2.95 -1.36 -15.33
N VAL A 88 3.45 -0.21 -15.74
CA VAL A 88 2.68 0.87 -16.35
C VAL A 88 2.03 0.44 -17.66
N GLU A 89 2.78 -0.23 -18.55
CA GLU A 89 2.25 -0.75 -19.82
C GLU A 89 1.16 -1.79 -19.56
N PHE A 90 1.42 -2.72 -18.63
CA PHE A 90 0.47 -3.76 -18.25
C PHE A 90 -0.84 -3.20 -17.70
N LEU A 91 -0.76 -2.20 -16.82
CA LEU A 91 -1.94 -1.50 -16.29
C LEU A 91 -2.69 -0.76 -17.41
N GLY A 92 -1.97 -0.13 -18.34
CA GLY A 92 -2.55 0.54 -19.51
C GLY A 92 -3.29 -0.42 -20.45
N GLN A 93 -2.70 -1.57 -20.80
CA GLN A 93 -3.33 -2.60 -21.62
C GLN A 93 -4.62 -3.16 -20.98
N ARG A 94 -4.68 -3.18 -19.65
CA ARG A 94 -5.87 -3.58 -18.88
C ARG A 94 -6.90 -2.47 -18.69
N GLY A 95 -6.63 -1.25 -19.18
CA GLY A 95 -7.51 -0.11 -19.00
C GLY A 95 -7.68 0.30 -17.54
N VAL A 96 -6.70 0.02 -16.67
CA VAL A 96 -6.75 0.43 -15.26
C VAL A 96 -6.50 1.94 -15.19
N PRO A 97 -7.38 2.73 -14.55
CA PRO A 97 -7.17 4.16 -14.38
C PRO A 97 -6.17 4.43 -13.23
N PHE A 98 -4.91 4.06 -13.43
CA PHE A 98 -3.84 4.31 -12.46
C PHE A 98 -3.46 5.80 -12.45
N VAL A 99 -2.80 6.23 -11.36
CA VAL A 99 -2.35 7.61 -11.16
C VAL A 99 -0.84 7.61 -11.01
N THR A 100 -0.16 8.48 -11.78
CA THR A 100 1.28 8.73 -11.64
C THR A 100 1.55 9.78 -10.57
N ASN A 101 2.81 9.97 -10.18
CA ASN A 101 3.17 11.05 -9.26
C ASN A 101 2.79 12.44 -9.81
N GLU A 102 3.01 12.67 -11.12
CA GLU A 102 2.59 13.90 -11.77
C GLU A 102 1.06 14.06 -11.75
N GLY A 103 0.32 12.98 -12.04
CA GLY A 103 -1.13 12.97 -11.98
C GLY A 103 -1.69 13.24 -10.58
N TRP A 104 -1.03 12.74 -9.53
CA TRP A 104 -1.35 13.10 -8.16
C TRP A 104 -1.16 14.59 -7.91
N GLY A 105 -0.07 15.19 -8.41
CA GLY A 105 0.17 16.62 -8.32
C GLY A 105 -0.92 17.48 -8.97
N ARG A 106 -1.51 17.02 -10.09
CA ARG A 106 -2.67 17.68 -10.72
C ARG A 106 -3.90 17.68 -9.81
N LEU A 107 -4.21 16.53 -9.21
CA LEU A 107 -5.32 16.41 -8.25
C LEU A 107 -5.07 17.30 -7.02
N ASP A 108 -3.84 17.31 -6.49
CA ASP A 108 -3.46 18.11 -5.34
C ASP A 108 -3.69 19.61 -5.57
N LEU A 109 -3.21 20.13 -6.71
CA LEU A 109 -3.42 21.53 -7.10
C LEU A 109 -4.91 21.86 -7.32
N HIS A 110 -5.67 20.92 -7.89
CA HIS A 110 -7.10 21.08 -8.08
C HIS A 110 -7.84 21.20 -6.74
N GLU A 111 -7.58 20.30 -5.78
CA GLU A 111 -8.17 20.34 -4.45
C GLU A 111 -7.83 21.64 -3.69
N MET A 112 -6.58 22.11 -3.82
CA MET A 112 -6.15 23.39 -3.24
C MET A 112 -6.88 24.59 -3.87
N ALA A 113 -7.06 24.60 -5.18
CA ALA A 113 -7.78 25.66 -5.88
C ALA A 113 -9.26 25.75 -5.44
N LEU A 114 -9.92 24.59 -5.28
CA LEU A 114 -11.28 24.55 -4.71
C LEU A 114 -11.30 25.09 -3.27
N GLY A 115 -10.31 24.72 -2.46
CA GLY A 115 -10.18 25.22 -1.08
C GLY A 115 -10.00 26.74 -1.00
N ALA A 116 -9.18 27.31 -1.88
CA ALA A 116 -8.88 28.75 -1.87
C ALA A 116 -10.15 29.61 -2.03
N VAL A 117 -11.13 29.18 -2.82
CA VAL A 117 -12.42 29.87 -3.01
C VAL A 117 -13.22 29.93 -1.70
N GLU A 118 -13.07 28.91 -0.85
CA GLU A 118 -13.75 28.80 0.44
C GLU A 118 -12.90 29.31 1.63
N GLY A 119 -11.69 29.81 1.38
CA GLY A 119 -10.75 30.19 2.45
C GLY A 119 -10.20 28.98 3.24
N ARG A 120 -10.11 27.81 2.61
CA ARG A 120 -9.61 26.54 3.16
C ARG A 120 -8.30 26.15 2.49
N GLU A 121 -7.49 25.31 3.15
CA GLU A 121 -6.28 24.75 2.53
C GLU A 121 -6.60 23.91 1.28
N ARG A 122 -7.65 23.09 1.37
CA ARG A 122 -8.17 22.30 0.25
C ARG A 122 -9.62 21.87 0.46
N VAL A 123 -10.29 21.54 -0.64
CA VAL A 123 -11.53 20.76 -0.67
C VAL A 123 -11.24 19.47 -1.42
N LYS A 124 -11.44 18.33 -0.76
CA LYS A 124 -11.10 17.03 -1.35
C LYS A 124 -12.11 16.59 -2.39
N VAL A 125 -11.60 16.06 -3.50
CA VAL A 125 -12.43 15.35 -4.48
C VAL A 125 -12.78 13.98 -3.87
N VAL A 126 -14.07 13.63 -3.87
CA VAL A 126 -14.55 12.41 -3.19
C VAL A 126 -14.76 11.25 -4.15
N SER A 127 -15.24 11.51 -5.37
CA SER A 127 -15.44 10.45 -6.37
C SER A 127 -14.09 9.91 -6.85
N ARG A 128 -13.98 8.58 -6.90
CA ARG A 128 -12.79 7.91 -7.42
C ARG A 128 -12.62 8.18 -8.92
N GLU A 129 -13.72 8.14 -9.65
CA GLU A 129 -13.75 8.40 -11.08
C GLU A 129 -13.23 9.82 -11.35
N GLU A 130 -13.73 10.81 -10.62
CA GLU A 130 -13.31 12.22 -10.73
C GLU A 130 -11.84 12.41 -10.33
N MET A 131 -11.39 11.81 -9.22
CA MET A 131 -9.98 11.83 -8.82
C MET A 131 -9.08 11.32 -9.95
N THR A 132 -9.42 10.17 -10.54
CA THR A 132 -8.62 9.59 -11.63
C THR A 132 -8.70 10.39 -12.92
N ALA A 133 -9.85 11.00 -13.24
CA ALA A 133 -10.00 11.86 -14.42
C ALA A 133 -9.11 13.10 -14.31
N ILE A 134 -9.20 13.85 -13.21
CA ILE A 134 -8.36 15.03 -12.95
C ILE A 134 -6.88 14.65 -12.94
N SER A 135 -6.54 13.53 -12.31
CA SER A 135 -5.17 13.04 -12.28
C SER A 135 -4.63 12.66 -13.65
N ASN A 136 -5.46 12.21 -14.59
CA ASN A 136 -5.02 11.73 -15.91
C ASN A 136 -5.08 12.82 -17.00
N GLY A 137 -5.82 13.90 -16.79
CA GLY A 137 -5.93 15.04 -17.71
C GLY A 137 -7.13 14.88 -18.64
#